data_AF-A0A5C6B1U0-F1
#
_entry.id   AF-A0A5C6B1U0-F1
#
_cell.length_a   1.000
_cell.length_b   1.000
_cell.length_c   1.000
_cell.angle_alpha   90.00
_cell.angle_beta   90.00
_cell.angle_gamma   90.00
#
_symmetry.space_group_name_H-M   'P 1'
#
loop_
_entity.id
_entity.type
_entity.pdbx_description
1 polymer ?
#
loop_
_entity_poly.entity_id
_entity_poly.type
_entity_poly.pdbx_seq_one_letter_code
_entity_poly.pdbx_strand_id
1 'polypeptide(L)' 'MTSQWVMDEMETADLRDKRLERRLVELLDTLSQASTSSIPAACHDRAEMVAAYRFFDNDKVGFEEVLAPHIDATYE' A
#
# COMPACT_ATOMS: atom_id res chain seq x y z
N MET A 1 7.58 11.03 4.83
CA MET A 1 7.18 10.40 6.10
C MET A 1 5.76 9.95 5.89
N THR A 2 5.47 8.67 6.07
CA THR A 2 4.12 8.13 5.91
C THR A 2 3.16 8.80 6.90
N SER A 3 1.98 9.18 6.43
CA SER A 3 0.92 9.76 7.26
C SER A 3 0.48 8.80 8.37
N GLN A 4 0.18 9.32 9.57
CA GLN A 4 -0.20 8.50 10.73
C GLN A 4 -1.44 7.63 10.45
N TRP A 5 -2.45 8.19 9.79
CA TRP A 5 -3.68 7.44 9.48
C TRP A 5 -3.40 6.20 8.63
N VAL A 6 -2.38 6.21 7.76
CA VAL A 6 -1.99 5.04 6.94
C VAL A 6 -1.37 3.96 7.82
N MET A 7 -0.59 4.38 8.81
CA MET A 7 0.04 3.46 9.76
C MET A 7 -1.01 2.79 10.63
N ASP A 8 -2.01 3.55 11.08
CA ASP A 8 -3.12 3.04 11.90
C ASP A 8 -4.00 2.10 11.06
N GLU A 9 -4.39 2.52 9.85
CA GLU A 9 -5.20 1.73 8.91
C GLU A 9 -4.55 0.38 8.56
N MET A 10 -3.23 0.35 8.45
CA MET A 10 -2.47 -0.84 8.03
C MET A 10 -1.79 -1.55 9.20
N GLU A 11 -2.18 -1.28 10.46
CA GLU A 11 -1.51 -1.79 11.66
C GLU A 11 -1.47 -3.33 11.68
N THR A 12 -2.55 -3.99 11.25
CA THR A 12 -2.69 -5.45 11.26
C THR A 12 -2.22 -6.11 9.96
N ALA A 13 -1.61 -5.37 9.03
CA ALA A 13 -1.21 -5.91 7.73
C ALA A 13 -0.23 -7.09 7.86
N ASP A 14 -0.59 -8.24 7.30
CA ASP A 14 0.26 -9.44 7.23
C ASP A 14 0.37 -9.96 5.79
N LEU A 15 1.41 -9.52 5.09
CA LEU A 15 1.79 -10.05 3.77
C LEU A 15 2.87 -11.13 3.87
N ARG A 16 3.18 -11.60 5.09
CA ARG A 16 4.22 -12.59 5.40
C ARG A 16 5.63 -12.21 4.89
N ASP A 17 5.83 -10.95 4.51
CA ASP A 17 7.08 -10.32 4.12
C ASP A 17 7.05 -8.83 4.53
N LYS A 18 7.84 -8.48 5.55
CA LYS A 18 7.90 -7.11 6.10
C LYS A 18 8.31 -6.04 5.07
N ARG A 19 8.94 -6.42 3.96
CA ARG A 19 9.25 -5.49 2.87
C ARG A 19 8.02 -5.16 2.03
N LEU A 20 7.11 -6.12 1.86
CA LEU A 20 5.84 -5.93 1.17
C LEU A 20 4.89 -5.11 2.03
N GLU A 21 4.82 -5.36 3.35
CA GLU A 21 4.02 -4.54 4.27
C GLU A 21 4.47 -3.07 4.24
N ARG A 22 5.78 -2.82 4.34
CA ARG A 22 6.31 -1.45 4.21
C ARG A 22 5.96 -0.82 2.86
N ARG A 23 6.01 -1.61 1.77
CA ARG A 23 5.64 -1.13 0.44
C ARG A 23 4.14 -0.82 0.33
N LEU A 24 3.28 -1.61 0.94
CA LEU A 24 1.83 -1.38 0.99
C LEU A 24 1.54 -0.03 1.63
N VAL A 25 2.14 0.22 2.80
CA VAL A 25 2.02 1.48 3.55
C VAL A 25 2.52 2.67 2.73
N GLU A 26 3.70 2.56 2.11
CA GLU A 26 4.24 3.61 1.23
C GLU A 26 3.30 3.90 0.03
N LEU A 27 2.79 2.85 -0.62
CA LEU A 27 1.89 2.99 -1.77
C LEU A 27 0.55 3.61 -1.38
N LEU A 28 -0.03 3.21 -0.24
CA LEU A 28 -1.29 3.79 0.24
C LEU A 28 -1.13 5.27 0.54
N ASP A 29 -0.03 5.68 1.18
CA ASP A 29 0.27 7.09 1.43
C ASP A 29 0.44 7.87 0.11
N THR A 30 1.22 7.37 -0.85
CA THR A 30 1.40 8.03 -2.16
C THR A 30 0.07 8.14 -2.92
N LEU A 31 -0.70 7.05 -3.03
CA LEU A 31 -1.92 7.02 -3.83
C LEU A 31 -3.06 7.81 -3.19
N SER A 32 -3.11 7.89 -1.86
CA SER A 32 -4.13 8.69 -1.16
C SER A 32 -4.00 10.20 -1.43
N GLN A 33 -2.77 10.69 -1.61
CA GLN A 33 -2.48 12.10 -1.90
C GLN A 33 -2.87 12.48 -3.34
N ALA A 34 -3.03 11.50 -4.23
CA ALA A 34 -3.33 11.69 -5.64
C ALA A 34 -4.41 10.69 -6.13
N SER A 35 -5.49 10.52 -5.37
CA SER A 35 -6.48 9.44 -5.53
C SER A 35 -7.17 9.35 -6.90
N THR A 36 -7.20 10.45 -7.67
CA THR A 36 -7.77 10.49 -9.03
C THR A 36 -6.73 10.29 -10.13
N SER A 37 -5.45 10.23 -9.77
CA SER A 37 -4.34 10.06 -10.72
C SER A 37 -4.09 8.59 -11.02
N SER A 38 -3.55 8.31 -12.21
CA SER A 38 -3.02 6.99 -12.50
C SER A 38 -1.76 6.71 -11.67
N ILE A 39 -1.40 5.44 -11.48
CA ILE A 39 -0.17 5.06 -10.76
C ILE A 39 1.07 5.80 -11.30
N PRO A 40 1.32 5.90 -12.62
CA PRO A 40 2.45 6.66 -13.15
C PRO A 40 2.42 8.16 -12.83
N ALA A 41 1.23 8.74 -12.68
CA ALA A 41 1.06 10.17 -12.38
C ALA A 41 1.12 10.47 -10.88
N ALA A 42 0.79 9.50 -10.02
CA ALA A 42 0.88 9.62 -8.57
C ALA A 42 2.32 9.40 -8.05
N CYS A 43 3.09 8.50 -8.67
CA CYS A 43 4.47 8.21 -8.28
C CYS A 43 5.43 9.37 -8.65
N HIS A 44 6.43 9.61 -7.80
CA HIS A 44 7.40 10.67 -7.96
C HIS A 44 8.44 10.38 -9.05
N ASP A 45 8.89 9.12 -9.14
CA ASP A 45 9.90 8.70 -10.10
C ASP A 45 9.61 7.33 -10.73
N ARG A 46 10.44 6.98 -11.72
CA ARG A 46 10.32 5.71 -12.43
C ARG A 46 10.56 4.51 -11.53
N ALA A 47 11.42 4.63 -10.52
CA ALA A 47 11.73 3.52 -9.61
C ALA A 47 10.51 3.20 -8.73
N GLU A 48 9.83 4.24 -8.22
CA GLU A 48 8.60 4.13 -7.46
C GLU A 48 7.46 3.55 -8.32
N MET A 49 7.28 4.06 -9.54
CA MET A 49 6.29 3.53 -10.48
C MET A 49 6.52 2.04 -10.77
N VAL A 50 7.77 1.64 -11.05
CA VAL A 50 8.11 0.22 -11.32
C VAL A 50 7.87 -0.63 -10.07
N ALA A 51 8.18 -0.12 -8.89
CA ALA A 51 7.94 -0.83 -7.65
C ALA A 51 6.44 -0.97 -7.32
N ALA A 52 5.61 0.03 -7.65
CA ALA A 52 4.16 -0.06 -7.55
C ALA A 52 3.61 -1.18 -8.43
N TYR A 53 3.99 -1.20 -9.71
CA TYR A 53 3.56 -2.28 -10.62
C TYR A 53 4.06 -3.66 -10.17
N ARG A 54 5.31 -3.77 -9.72
CA ARG A 54 5.84 -5.04 -9.17
C ARG A 54 5.17 -5.48 -7.88
N PHE A 55 4.62 -4.54 -7.10
CA PHE A 55 3.86 -4.86 -5.89
C PHE A 55 2.50 -5.45 -6.28
N PHE A 56 1.79 -4.82 -7.22
CA PHE A 56 0.50 -5.32 -7.70
C PHE A 56 0.61 -6.62 -8.52
N ASP A 57 1.74 -6.87 -9.18
CA ASP A 57 2.05 -8.10 -9.95
C ASP A 57 2.82 -9.14 -9.11
N ASN A 58 2.70 -9.10 -7.78
CA ASN A 58 3.42 -10.02 -6.89
C ASN A 58 2.51 -11.16 -6.43
N ASP A 59 2.89 -12.41 -6.71
CA ASP A 59 2.13 -13.61 -6.30
C ASP A 59 1.92 -13.74 -4.77
N LYS A 60 2.71 -13.01 -3.97
CA LYS A 60 2.58 -12.99 -2.50
C LYS A 60 1.63 -11.90 -1.99
N VAL A 61 1.16 -11.01 -2.87
CA VAL A 61 0.26 -9.91 -2.54
C VAL A 61 -1.10 -10.24 -3.14
N GLY A 62 -1.99 -10.80 -2.30
CA GLY A 62 -3.36 -11.06 -2.68
C GLY A 62 -4.31 -9.94 -2.31
N PHE A 63 -5.48 -9.92 -2.95
CA PHE A 63 -6.53 -8.95 -2.66
C PHE A 63 -7.02 -9.05 -1.21
N GLU A 64 -7.20 -10.26 -0.71
CA GLU A 64 -7.72 -10.50 0.64
C GLU A 64 -6.74 -10.00 1.70
N GLU A 65 -5.44 -10.29 1.56
CA GLU A 65 -4.43 -9.85 2.52
C GLU A 65 -4.21 -8.33 2.50
N VAL A 66 -4.40 -7.67 1.36
CA VAL A 66 -4.35 -6.21 1.26
C VAL A 66 -5.57 -5.55 1.89
N LEU A 67 -6.76 -6.18 1.77
CA LEU A 67 -8.01 -5.63 2.29
C LEU A 67 -8.23 -5.93 3.78
N ALA A 68 -7.70 -7.05 4.28
CA ALA A 68 -7.83 -7.48 5.68
C ALA A 68 -7.53 -6.36 6.70
N PRO A 69 -6.41 -5.63 6.64
CA PRO A 69 -6.14 -4.58 7.62
C PRO A 69 -7.15 -3.43 7.59
N HIS A 70 -7.68 -3.07 6.42
CA HIS A 70 -8.77 -2.09 6.30
C HIS A 70 -10.05 -2.57 7.00
N ILE A 71 -10.36 -3.86 6.88
CA ILE A 71 -11.51 -4.46 7.55
C ILE A 71 -11.31 -4.43 9.07
N ASP A 72 -10.13 -4.83 9.55
CA ASP A 72 -9.80 -4.81 10.97
C ASP A 72 -9.93 -3.38 11.54
N ALA A 73 -9.31 -2.38 10.88
CA ALA A 73 -9.36 -0.97 11.26
C ALA A 73 -10.79 -0.40 11.26
N THR A 74 -11.72 -0.97 10.47
CA THR A 74 -13.12 -0.57 10.47
C THR A 74 -13.89 -1.06 11.72
N TYR A 75 -13.41 -2.14 12.35
CA TYR A 75 -14.04 -2.73 13.54
C TYR A 75 -13.47 -2.24 14.88
N GLU A 76 -12.35 -1.52 14.87
CA GLU A 76 -11.76 -0.87 16.04
C GLU A 76 -12.53 0.39 16.49
#